data_AF-A0A4U9URD0-F1
#
_entry.id   AF-A0A4U9URD0-F1
#
_cell.length_a   1.000
_cell.length_b   1.000
_cell.length_c   1.000
_cell.angle_alpha   90.00
_cell.angle_beta   90.00
_cell.angle_gamma   90.00
#
_symmetry.space_group_name_H-M   'P 1'
#
loop_
_entity.id
_entity.type
_entity.pdbx_description
1 polymer ?
#
loop_
_entity_poly.entity_id
_entity_poly.type
_entity_poly.pdbx_seq_one_letter_code
_entity_poly.pdbx_strand_id
1 'polypeptide(L)' 'MKFVGAHVSASGGVDQAVIRAHELEATAFALFTKNQRQWKAARCLPT' A
#
# COMPACT_ATOMS: atom_id res chain seq x y z
N MET A 1 -13.72 -14.60 8.82
CA MET A 1 -13.40 -13.20 9.20
C MET A 1 -13.51 -12.33 7.96
N LYS A 2 -14.05 -11.10 8.07
CA LYS A 2 -14.14 -10.16 6.96
C LYS A 2 -13.01 -9.14 7.10
N PHE A 3 -12.30 -8.88 6.00
CA PHE A 3 -11.25 -7.87 5.94
C PHE A 3 -11.83 -6.61 5.28
N VAL A 4 -11.80 -5.49 6.01
CA VAL A 4 -12.38 -4.23 5.57
C VAL A 4 -11.37 -3.11 5.80
N GLY A 5 -11.22 -2.26 4.79
CA GLY A 5 -10.54 -0.98 4.91
C GLY A 5 -10.37 -0.29 3.56
N ALA A 6 -9.41 0.60 3.47
CA ALA A 6 -9.32 1.60 2.40
C ALA A 6 -8.07 1.47 1.53
N HIS A 7 -8.11 2.10 0.36
CA HIS A 7 -6.91 2.38 -0.41
C HIS A 7 -6.17 3.55 0.24
N VAL A 8 -5.00 3.28 0.79
CA VAL A 8 -4.20 4.25 1.56
C VAL A 8 -2.96 4.65 0.77
N SER A 9 -2.57 5.91 0.92
CA SER A 9 -1.35 6.41 0.27
C SER A 9 -0.11 5.77 0.89
N ALA A 10 0.85 5.36 0.05
CA ALA A 10 2.21 4.98 0.43
C ALA A 10 3.23 6.10 0.15
N SER A 11 2.76 7.34 -0.04
CA SER A 11 3.66 8.49 -0.18
C SER A 11 4.49 8.67 1.09
N GLY A 12 5.81 8.73 0.93
CA GLY A 12 6.78 8.78 2.02
C GLY A 12 7.35 7.42 2.43
N GLY A 13 6.83 6.32 1.90
CA GLY A 13 7.27 4.96 2.24
C GLY A 13 6.12 3.97 2.31
N VAL A 14 6.41 2.68 2.09
CA VAL A 14 5.39 1.60 2.22
C VAL A 14 4.98 1.41 3.68
N ASP A 15 5.88 1.67 4.62
CA ASP A 15 5.61 1.68 6.06
C ASP A 15 4.49 2.66 6.45
N GLN A 16 4.44 3.83 5.80
CA GLN A 16 3.42 4.84 6.05
C GLN A 16 2.01 4.35 5.71
N ALA A 17 1.87 3.48 4.70
CA ALA A 17 0.58 2.89 4.35
C ALA A 17 0.03 2.04 5.51
N VAL A 18 0.90 1.30 6.21
CA VAL A 18 0.52 0.47 7.35
C VAL A 18 0.08 1.33 8.52
N ILE A 19 0.86 2.36 8.86
CA ILE A 19 0.55 3.28 9.96
C ILE A 19 -0.81 3.95 9.71
N ARG A 20 -1.03 4.49 8.50
CA ARG A 20 -2.29 5.13 8.12
C ARG A 20 -3.49 4.16 8.16
N ALA A 21 -3.30 2.92 7.72
CA ALA A 21 -4.36 1.90 7.81
C ALA A 21 -4.69 1.55 9.26
N HIS A 22 -3.68 1.48 10.13
CA HIS A 22 -3.86 1.23 11.56
C HIS A 22 -4.57 2.41 12.26
N GLU A 23 -4.23 3.65 11.92
CA GLU A 23 -4.92 4.86 12.42
C GLU A 23 -6.40 4.90 12.01
N LEU A 24 -6.77 4.24 10.92
CA LEU A 24 -8.16 4.10 10.44
C LEU A 24 -8.87 2.87 11.00
N GLU A 25 -8.26 2.13 11.93
CA GLU A 25 -8.78 0.89 12.51
C GLU A 25 -9.15 -0.16 11.43
N ALA A 26 -8.45 -0.12 10.29
CA ALA A 26 -8.71 -0.99 9.16
C ALA A 26 -8.09 -2.38 9.35
N THR A 27 -8.82 -3.41 8.93
CA THR A 27 -8.35 -4.81 8.98
C THR A 27 -7.72 -5.28 7.67
N ALA A 28 -7.90 -4.52 6.59
CA ALA A 28 -7.13 -4.64 5.35
C ALA A 28 -6.96 -3.27 4.68
N PHE A 29 -5.94 -3.14 3.85
CA PHE A 29 -5.69 -1.93 3.09
C PHE A 29 -5.08 -2.26 1.74
N ALA A 30 -5.17 -1.32 0.81
CA ALA A 30 -4.54 -1.41 -0.50
C ALA A 30 -3.62 -0.21 -0.72
N LEU A 31 -2.52 -0.41 -1.45
CA LEU A 31 -1.58 0.65 -1.82
C LEU A 31 -1.03 0.42 -3.23
N PHE A 32 -0.41 1.44 -3.82
CA PHE A 32 0.36 1.30 -5.05
C PHE A 32 1.83 0.96 -4.74
N THR A 33 2.36 -0.11 -5.36
CA THR A 33 3.76 -0.53 -5.22
C THR A 33 4.74 0.29 -6.06
N LYS A 34 4.23 1.16 -6.95
CA LYS A 34 5.04 2.05 -7.80
C LYS A 34 4.32 3.36 -8.08
N ASN A 35 5.08 4.35 -8.54
CA ASN A 35 4.51 5.59 -9.10
C ASN A 35 3.73 5.28 -10.40
N GLN A 36 2.47 5.70 -10.44
CA GLN A 36 1.56 5.52 -11.57
C GLN A 36 1.97 6.31 -12.82
N ARG A 37 2.75 7.39 -12.67
CA ARG A 37 3.23 8.23 -13.78
C ARG A 37 4.52 7.73 -14.43
N GLN A 38 5.16 6.71 -13.84
CA GLN A 38 6.42 6.17 -14.33
C GLN A 38 6.23 4.79 -14.96
N TRP A 39 6.87 4.59 -16.11
CA TRP A 39 6.91 3.31 -16.82
C TRP A 39 7.86 2.30 -16.16
N LYS A 40 8.91 2.79 -15.49
CA LYS A 40 9.84 1.95 -14.74
C LYS A 40 9.20 1.53 -13.41
N ALA A 41 9.26 0.25 -13.12
CA ALA A 41 8.83 -0.34 -11.85
C ALA A 41 10.00 -1.07 -11.21
N ALA A 42 9.95 -1.26 -9.88
CA ALA A 42 10.82 -2.23 -9.24
C ALA A 42 10.61 -3.61 -9.91
N ARG A 43 11.71 -4.32 -10.16
CA ARG A 43 11.66 -5.65 -10.78
C ARG A 43 10.92 -6.59 -9.86
N CYS A 44 9.77 -7.12 -10.30
CA CYS A 44 9.19 -8.31 -9.66
C CYS A 44 10.11 -9.49 -9.95
N LEU A 45 10.92 -9.89 -8.99
CA LEU A 45 11.66 -11.14 -9.06
C LEU A 45 10.75 -12.27 -8.56
N PRO A 46 10.54 -13.34 -9.35
CA PRO A 46 10.05 -14.59 -8.83
C PRO A 46 11.26 -15.34 -8.23
N THR A 47 11.30 -15.45 -6.91
CA THR A 47 12.04 -16.51 -6.20
C THR A 47 11.01 -17.37 -5.50
#